data_AF-A0A3S4HMH5-F1
#
_entry.id   AF-A0A3S4HMH5-F1
#
_cell.length_a   1.000
_cell.length_b   1.000
_cell.length_c   1.000
_cell.angle_alpha   90.00
_cell.angle_beta   90.00
_cell.angle_gamma   90.00
#
_symmetry.space_group_name_H-M   'P 1'
#
loop_
_entity.id
_entity.type
_entity.pdbx_description
1 polymer ?
#
loop_
_entity_poly.entity_id
_entity_poly.type
_entity_poly.pdbx_seq_one_letter_code
_entity_poly.pdbx_strand_id
1 'polypeptide(L)' 'MADEHNVPAYAVFSDRTLRDLVEKRPDSPAGLQRIYGLGELKLARYGEALLDCLREAQE' A
#
# COMPACT_ATOMS: atom_id res chain seq x y z
N MET A 1 -5.22 18.77 17.01
CA MET A 1 -4.16 18.03 17.72
C MET A 1 -3.39 17.27 16.66
N ALA A 2 -2.11 17.57 16.55
CA ALA A 2 -1.22 17.09 15.50
C ALA A 2 -0.56 15.77 15.91
N ASP A 3 -0.13 15.01 14.89
CA ASP A 3 0.82 13.90 14.96
C ASP A 3 0.38 12.64 15.72
N GLU A 4 -0.20 11.67 15.01
CA GLU A 4 -0.01 10.26 15.43
C GLU A 4 0.48 9.34 14.31
N HIS A 5 0.39 9.72 13.04
CA HIS A 5 1.00 8.97 11.94
C HIS A 5 1.70 9.88 10.93
N ASN A 6 2.65 10.70 11.41
CA ASN A 6 3.66 11.37 10.57
C ASN A 6 4.72 10.35 10.07
N VAL A 7 4.27 9.15 9.70
CA VAL A 7 5.07 8.19 8.94
C VAL A 7 4.68 8.47 7.50
N PRO A 8 5.56 9.12 6.72
CA PRO A 8 5.25 9.33 5.33
C PRO A 8 4.92 7.98 4.67
N ALA A 9 3.91 7.91 3.82
CA ALA A 9 3.56 6.67 3.12
C ALA A 9 4.78 6.06 2.39
N TYR A 10 5.74 6.90 1.98
CA TYR A 10 7.03 6.52 1.40
C TYR A 10 8.02 5.88 2.40
N ALA A 11 7.84 6.03 3.70
CA ALA A 11 8.67 5.40 4.73
C ALA A 11 8.18 3.99 5.09
N VAL A 12 6.91 3.67 4.82
CA VAL A 12 6.34 2.33 5.08
C VAL A 12 6.62 1.38 3.92
N PHE A 13 6.61 1.89 2.69
CA PHE A 13 6.84 1.13 1.46
C PHE A 13 8.04 1.68 0.71
N SER A 14 8.96 0.79 0.29
CA SER A 14 10.09 1.17 -0.54
C SER A 14 9.61 1.66 -1.91
N ASP A 15 10.38 2.52 -2.58
CA ASP A 15 10.08 3.00 -3.93
C ASP A 15 9.74 1.87 -4.92
N ARG A 16 10.43 0.73 -4.80
CA ARG A 16 10.17 -0.46 -5.62
C ARG A 16 8.78 -1.04 -5.39
N THR A 17 8.32 -1.05 -4.14
CA THR A 17 6.98 -1.52 -3.75
C THR A 17 5.91 -0.57 -4.31
N LEU A 18 6.11 0.75 -4.17
CA LEU A 18 5.19 1.76 -4.70
C LEU A 18 5.08 1.70 -6.22
N ARG A 19 6.21 1.53 -6.91
CA ARG A 19 6.23 1.41 -8.37
C ARG A 19 5.50 0.14 -8.84
N ASP A 20 5.76 -0.99 -8.19
CA ASP A 20 5.10 -2.26 -8.49
C ASP A 20 3.58 -2.20 -8.18
N LEU A 21 3.17 -1.46 -7.13
CA LEU A 21 1.78 -1.15 -6.82
C LEU A 21 1.08 -0.38 -7.95
N VAL A 22 1.72 0.68 -8.46
CA VAL A 22 1.15 1.50 -9.55
C VAL A 22 1.16 0.77 -10.89
N GLU A 23 2.16 -0.08 -11.14
CA GLU A 23 2.24 -0.91 -12.36
C GLU A 23 1.22 -2.06 -12.35
N LYS A 24 1.09 -2.79 -11.23
CA LYS A 24 0.19 -3.95 -11.15
C LYS A 24 -1.25 -3.59 -10.78
N ARG A 25 -1.48 -2.42 -10.17
CA ARG A 25 -2.79 -1.94 -9.70
C ARG A 25 -3.64 -3.04 -9.04
N PRO A 26 -3.16 -3.63 -7.93
CA PRO A 26 -3.90 -4.69 -7.28
C PRO A 26 -5.24 -4.15 -6.77
N ASP A 27 -6.32 -4.85 -7.13
CA ASP A 27 -7.70 -4.58 -6.72
C ASP A 27 -8.14 -5.48 -5.55
N SER A 28 -7.23 -6.33 -5.08
CA SER A 28 -7.50 -7.36 -4.09
C SER A 28 -6.32 -7.60 -3.14
N PRO A 29 -6.58 -8.09 -1.91
CA PRO A 29 -5.51 -8.38 -0.95
C PRO A 29 -4.53 -9.45 -1.47
N ALA A 30 -5.01 -10.38 -2.30
CA ALA A 30 -4.17 -11.37 -2.97
C ALA A 30 -3.24 -10.73 -4.02
N GLY A 31 -3.71 -9.69 -4.71
CA GLY A 31 -2.87 -8.88 -5.60
C GLY A 31 -1.79 -8.13 -4.84
N LEU A 32 -2.14 -7.58 -3.68
CA LEU A 32 -1.20 -6.91 -2.79
C LEU A 32 -0.11 -7.86 -2.25
N GLN A 33 -0.43 -9.14 -1.95
CA GLN A 33 0.57 -10.14 -1.57
C GLN A 33 1.62 -10.42 -2.66
N ARG A 34 1.29 -10.15 -3.92
CA ARG A 34 2.22 -10.30 -5.05
C ARG A 34 3.13 -9.10 -5.24
N ILE A 35 2.96 -8.05 -4.45
CA ILE A 35 3.79 -6.86 -4.50
C ILE A 35 5.11 -7.11 -3.76
N TYR A 36 6.20 -6.81 -4.44
CA TYR A 36 7.53 -7.00 -3.88
C TYR A 36 7.76 -6.09 -2.66
N GLY A 37 8.14 -6.69 -1.53
CA GLY A 37 8.42 -5.97 -0.28
C GLY A 37 7.19 -5.72 0.61
N LEU A 38 6.01 -6.22 0.22
CA LEU A 38 4.81 -6.19 1.05
C LEU A 38 4.68 -7.49 1.86
N GLY A 39 5.21 -7.48 3.09
CA GLY A 39 5.09 -8.62 4.01
C GLY A 39 3.67 -8.76 4.59
N GLU A 40 3.32 -9.96 5.06
CA GLU A 40 2.00 -10.29 5.62
C GLU A 40 1.55 -9.34 6.74
N LEU A 41 2.48 -8.94 7.63
CA LEU A 41 2.16 -8.01 8.71
C LEU A 41 1.75 -6.62 8.20
N LYS A 42 2.40 -6.15 7.13
CA LYS A 42 2.05 -4.86 6.50
C LYS A 42 0.76 -4.97 5.73
N LEU A 43 0.53 -6.09 5.04
CA LEU A 43 -0.73 -6.35 4.36
C LEU A 43 -1.90 -6.44 5.34
N ALA A 44 -1.74 -7.12 6.47
CA ALA A 44 -2.80 -7.25 7.47
C ALA A 44 -3.15 -5.89 8.11
N ARG A 45 -2.18 -4.98 8.26
CA ARG A 45 -2.40 -3.65 8.85
C ARG A 45 -2.85 -2.59 7.84
N TYR A 46 -2.31 -2.63 6.62
CA TYR A 46 -2.45 -1.55 5.64
C TYR A 46 -3.08 -2.01 4.33
N GLY A 47 -3.34 -3.30 4.14
CA GLY A 47 -3.86 -3.83 2.88
C GLY A 47 -5.22 -3.26 2.52
N GLU A 48 -6.12 -3.11 3.50
CA GLU A 48 -7.43 -2.50 3.27
C GLU A 48 -7.32 -1.03 2.89
N ALA A 49 -6.53 -0.24 3.65
CA ALA A 49 -6.28 1.16 3.33
C ALA A 49 -5.57 1.37 1.97
N LEU A 50 -4.67 0.46 1.59
CA LEU A 50 -4.02 0.47 0.28
C LEU A 50 -5.03 0.24 -0.85
N LEU A 51 -5.94 -0.72 -0.69
CA LEU A 51 -6.99 -0.98 -1.67
C LEU A 51 -7.95 0.20 -1.81
N ASP A 52 -8.26 0.87 -0.70
CA ASP A 52 -9.11 2.06 -0.70
C ASP A 52 -8.43 3.22 -1.42
N CYS A 53 -7.18 3.55 -1.08
CA CYS A 53 -6.39 4.56 -1.80
C CYS A 53 -6.23 4.24 -3.29
N LEU A 54 -6.03 2.96 -3.64
CA LEU A 54 -5.93 2.55 -5.05
C LEU A 54 -7.24 2.73 -5.79
N ARG A 55 -8.37 2.51 -5.12
CA ARG A 55 -9.72 2.75 -5.66
C ARG A 55 -9.96 4.24 -5.88
N GLU A 56 -9.64 5.09 -4.90
CA GLU A 56 -9.75 6.55 -5.03
C GLU A 56 -8.86 7.10 -6.15
N ALA A 57 -7.64 6.58 -6.33
CA ALA A 57 -6.75 6.99 -7.40
C ALA A 57 -7.19 6.57 -8.81
N GLN A 58 -8.27 5.78 -8.92
CA GLN A 58 -8.89 5.39 -10.20
C GLN A 58 -10.05 6.31 -10.61
N GLU A 59 -10.52 7.21 -9.73
CA GLU A 59 -11.54 8.23 -10.00
C GLU A 59 -10.94 9.59 -10.38
#